data_AF-K3WK18-F1
#
_entry.id   AF-K3WK18-F1
#
_cell.length_a   1.000
_cell.length_b   1.000
_cell.length_c   1.000
_cell.angle_alpha   90.00
_cell.angle_beta   90.00
_cell.angle_gamma   90.00
#
_symmetry.space_group_name_H-M   'P 1'
#
loop_
_entity.id
_entity.type
_entity.pdbx_description
1 polymer ?
#
loop_
_entity_poly.entity_id
_entity_poly.type
_entity_poly.pdbx_seq_one_letter_code
_entity_poly.pdbx_strand_id
1 'polypeptide(L)'
;MVTTASTRALSAADPPHATTTRRDESSLEANGWRFYCCSEPAMNSDERRAMANALHLKPLVHLPEMVFAGNITTLEHARTGLVIRFRAEDALQMWAHAHADQE
;
A
#
# COMPACT_ATOMS: atom_id res chain seq x y z
N MET A 1 -4.12 18.02 -22.78
CA MET A 1 -5.15 18.66 -21.94
C MET A 1 -5.29 17.76 -20.72
N VAL A 2 -4.74 18.15 -19.57
CA VAL A 2 -4.69 17.32 -18.35
C VAL A 2 -5.81 17.81 -17.44
N THR A 3 -6.84 16.99 -17.22
CA THR A 3 -7.95 17.34 -16.34
C THR A 3 -7.67 16.78 -14.96
N THR A 4 -7.12 17.62 -14.07
CA THR A 4 -7.04 17.31 -12.63
C THR A 4 -8.40 17.55 -11.99
N ALA A 5 -9.11 16.48 -11.62
CA ALA A 5 -10.25 16.59 -10.72
C ALA A 5 -9.73 16.62 -9.27
N SER A 6 -9.66 17.81 -8.68
CA SER A 6 -9.34 18.00 -7.26
C SER A 6 -10.64 18.14 -6.47
N THR A 7 -11.04 17.08 -5.77
CA THR A 7 -12.18 17.13 -4.87
C THR A 7 -11.73 17.74 -3.54
N ARG A 8 -12.11 18.99 -3.30
CA ARG A 8 -11.88 19.70 -2.04
C ARG A 8 -13.03 19.40 -1.09
N ALA A 9 -12.81 18.56 -0.09
CA ALA A 9 -13.77 18.38 1.01
C ALA A 9 -13.64 19.56 2.00
N LEU A 10 -14.75 20.25 2.27
CA LEU A 10 -14.85 21.33 3.26
C LEU A 10 -14.63 20.79 4.68
N SER A 11 -13.81 21.52 5.44
CA SER A 11 -13.43 21.25 6.83
C SER A 11 -14.56 21.56 7.81
N ALA A 12 -14.85 20.60 8.69
CA ALA A 12 -15.53 20.80 9.97
C ALA A 12 -14.57 20.36 11.09
N ALA A 13 -14.57 21.10 12.20
CA ALA A 13 -13.56 21.09 13.26
C ALA A 13 -13.31 19.71 13.91
N ASP A 14 -12.03 19.32 14.04
CA ASP A 14 -11.58 18.09 14.69
C ASP A 14 -11.34 18.29 16.21
N PRO A 15 -11.80 17.37 17.08
CA PRO A 15 -11.33 17.26 18.47
C PRO A 15 -9.91 16.65 18.54
N PRO A 16 -9.12 16.92 19.61
CA PRO A 16 -7.75 16.46 19.71
C PRO A 16 -7.67 14.95 20.03
N HIS A 17 -6.86 14.23 19.24
CA HIS A 17 -6.40 12.84 19.44
C HIS A 17 -7.24 11.68 18.90
N ALA A 18 -7.93 11.86 17.77
CA ALA A 18 -8.17 10.75 16.85
C ALA A 18 -7.20 10.90 15.67
N THR A 19 -6.13 10.11 15.63
CA THR A 19 -5.31 9.98 14.41
C THR A 19 -6.16 9.24 13.40
N THR A 20 -6.97 9.98 12.63
CA THR A 20 -7.73 9.42 11.52
C THR A 20 -6.73 8.86 10.51
N THR A 21 -6.47 7.55 10.59
CA THR A 21 -5.70 6.78 9.62
C THR A 21 -6.47 6.79 8.31
N ARG A 22 -6.23 7.81 7.49
CA ARG A 22 -6.96 8.00 6.24
C ARG A 22 -6.33 7.15 5.15
N ARG A 23 -7.13 6.27 4.55
CA ARG A 23 -6.83 5.68 3.25
C ARG A 23 -6.99 6.77 2.20
N ASP A 24 -5.94 7.01 1.43
CA ASP A 24 -5.95 7.97 0.34
C ASP A 24 -5.90 7.22 -0.99
N GLU A 25 -6.88 7.52 -1.85
CA GLU A 25 -7.00 6.92 -3.17
C GLU A 25 -6.79 8.00 -4.24
N SER A 26 -6.02 7.67 -5.26
CA SER A 26 -5.76 8.57 -6.38
C SER A 26 -5.77 7.78 -7.68
N SER A 27 -6.24 8.43 -8.75
CA SER A 27 -6.19 7.86 -10.09
C SER A 27 -5.78 8.89 -11.12
N LEU A 28 -5.07 8.44 -12.15
CA LEU A 28 -4.62 9.23 -13.27
C LEU A 28 -4.84 8.43 -14.54
N GLU A 29 -5.33 9.06 -15.60
CA GLU A 29 -5.42 8.45 -16.92
C GLU A 29 -4.49 9.16 -17.90
N ALA A 30 -3.62 8.39 -18.58
CA ALA A 30 -2.68 8.92 -19.57
C ALA A 30 -2.35 7.86 -20.62
N ASN A 31 -2.40 8.24 -21.91
CA ASN A 31 -1.98 7.40 -23.04
C ASN A 31 -2.61 5.99 -23.06
N GLY A 32 -3.89 5.88 -22.72
CA GLY A 32 -4.61 4.59 -22.67
C GLY A 32 -4.32 3.74 -21.43
N TRP A 33 -3.57 4.27 -20.47
CA TRP A 33 -3.35 3.67 -19.16
C TRP A 33 -4.13 4.40 -18.08
N ARG A 34 -4.71 3.63 -17.17
CA ARG A 34 -5.22 4.09 -15.88
C ARG A 34 -4.25 3.66 -14.80
N PHE A 35 -3.74 4.63 -14.08
CA PHE A 35 -2.93 4.46 -12.88
C PHE A 35 -3.86 4.65 -11.68
N TYR A 36 -3.86 3.72 -10.76
CA TYR A 36 -4.60 3.81 -9.50
C TYR A 36 -3.64 3.53 -8.35
N CYS A 37 -3.65 4.40 -7.35
CA CYS A 37 -2.85 4.23 -6.15
C CYS A 37 -3.78 4.31 -4.93
N CYS A 38 -3.71 3.27 -4.09
CA CYS A 38 -4.25 3.26 -2.75
C CYS A 38 -3.08 3.37 -1.78
N SER A 39 -3.11 4.40 -0.94
CA SER A 39 -2.14 4.63 0.13
C SER A 39 -2.84 4.46 1.47
N GLU A 40 -2.27 3.61 2.30
CA GLU A 40 -2.66 3.39 3.67
C GLU A 40 -1.49 3.75 4.60
N PRO A 41 -1.78 4.10 5.86
CA PRO A 41 -0.74 4.34 6.84
C PRO A 41 0.16 3.11 7.03
N ALA A 42 1.38 3.36 7.54
CA ALA A 42 2.26 2.28 7.95
C ALA A 42 1.60 1.43 9.04
N MET A 43 1.87 0.13 9.00
CA MET A 43 1.42 -0.82 10.00
C MET A 43 1.89 -0.41 11.39
N ASN A 44 0.97 -0.49 12.35
CA ASN A 44 1.29 -0.35 13.76
C ASN A 44 2.01 -1.62 14.30
N SER A 45 2.41 -1.58 15.56
CA SER A 45 3.18 -2.67 16.19
C SER A 45 2.43 -4.02 16.23
N ASP A 46 1.11 -3.99 16.40
CA ASP A 46 0.30 -5.22 16.47
C ASP A 46 0.09 -5.81 15.08
N GLU A 47 -0.18 -4.97 14.08
CA GLU A 47 -0.27 -5.37 12.66
C GLU A 47 1.05 -5.96 12.16
N ARG A 48 2.18 -5.34 12.52
CA ARG A 48 3.51 -5.88 12.22
C ARG A 48 3.74 -7.24 12.87
N ARG A 49 3.32 -7.42 14.13
CA ARG A 49 3.45 -8.72 14.82
C ARG A 49 2.62 -9.80 14.14
N ALA A 50 1.38 -9.47 13.77
CA ALA A 50 0.51 -10.37 13.03
C ALA A 50 1.09 -10.74 11.66
N MET A 51 1.64 -9.76 10.93
CA MET A 51 2.28 -9.98 9.64
C MET A 51 3.54 -10.84 9.74
N ALA A 52 4.40 -10.60 10.74
CA ALA A 52 5.58 -11.43 10.98
C ALA A 52 5.22 -12.90 11.25
N ASN A 53 4.14 -13.13 12.01
CA ASN A 53 3.61 -14.46 12.24
C ASN A 53 3.04 -15.08 10.96
N ALA A 54 2.29 -14.32 10.15
CA ALA A 54 1.71 -14.79 8.89
C ALA A 54 2.79 -15.19 7.86
N LEU A 55 3.90 -14.45 7.84
CA LEU A 55 5.07 -14.75 7.01
C LEU A 55 6.00 -15.81 7.61
N HIS A 56 5.67 -16.39 8.77
CA HIS A 56 6.46 -17.40 9.46
C HIS A 56 7.94 -17.01 9.65
N LEU A 57 8.20 -15.73 9.94
CA LEU A 57 9.56 -15.23 10.07
C LEU A 57 10.29 -15.91 11.25
N LYS A 58 11.54 -16.31 11.02
CA LYS A 58 12.44 -16.80 12.07
C LYS A 58 12.64 -15.69 13.13
N PRO A 59 12.90 -16.00 14.42
CA PRO A 59 12.98 -14.99 15.49
C PRO A 59 14.01 -13.85 15.27
N LEU A 60 15.05 -14.09 14.47
CA LEU A 60 16.10 -13.12 14.13
C LEU A 60 15.79 -12.30 12.86
N VAL A 61 14.76 -12.68 12.10
CA VAL A 61 14.35 -11.98 10.88
C VAL A 61 13.20 -11.04 11.26
N HIS A 62 13.49 -9.74 11.28
CA HIS A 62 12.51 -8.72 11.63
C HIS A 62 11.96 -8.06 10.36
N LEU A 63 10.65 -7.82 10.33
CA LEU A 63 10.05 -6.93 9.34
C LEU A 63 10.74 -5.56 9.35
N PRO A 64 10.77 -4.87 8.19
CA PRO A 64 11.19 -3.47 8.13
C PRO A 64 10.48 -2.61 9.18
N GLU A 65 11.13 -1.54 9.64
CA GLU A 65 10.58 -0.64 10.67
C GLU A 65 9.25 -0.02 10.24
N MET A 66 9.18 0.44 9.00
CA MET A 66 7.98 0.97 8.35
C MET A 66 7.52 0.03 7.26
N VAL A 67 6.30 -0.50 7.41
CA VAL A 67 5.69 -1.41 6.43
C VAL A 67 4.34 -0.85 6.01
N PHE A 68 4.17 -0.56 4.73
CA PHE A 68 2.92 -0.05 4.15
C PHE A 68 2.16 -1.19 3.45
N ALA A 69 1.85 -2.26 4.17
CA ALA A 69 1.30 -3.48 3.56
C ALA A 69 -0.03 -3.25 2.81
N GLY A 70 -0.82 -2.26 3.21
CA GLY A 70 -2.06 -1.86 2.56
C GLY A 70 -1.88 -1.06 1.27
N ASN A 71 -0.65 -0.64 0.92
CA ASN A 71 -0.42 0.13 -0.29
C ASN A 71 -0.51 -0.74 -1.54
N ILE A 72 -1.24 -0.21 -2.54
CA ILE A 72 -1.42 -0.86 -3.83
C ILE A 72 -1.25 0.16 -4.93
N THR A 73 -0.44 -0.17 -5.93
CA THR A 73 -0.39 0.56 -7.21
C THR A 73 -0.86 -0.35 -8.32
N THR A 74 -1.85 0.10 -9.09
CA THR A 74 -2.44 -0.63 -10.21
C THR A 74 -2.25 0.16 -11.50
N LEU A 75 -1.80 -0.52 -12.55
CA LEU A 75 -1.76 -0.02 -13.91
C LEU A 75 -2.70 -0.86 -14.74
N GLU A 76 -3.69 -0.23 -15.36
CA GLU A 76 -4.67 -0.88 -16.24
C GLU A 76 -4.57 -0.26 -17.63
N HIS A 77 -4.32 -1.08 -18.65
CA HIS A 77 -4.37 -0.61 -20.04
C HIS A 77 -5.79 -0.75 -20.60
N ALA A 78 -6.45 0.38 -20.84
CA ALA A 78 -7.88 0.46 -21.13
C ALA A 78 -8.31 -0.33 -22.38
N ARG A 79 -7.44 -0.45 -23.39
CA ARG A 79 -7.78 -1.14 -24.65
C ARG A 79 -7.64 -2.66 -24.55
N THR A 80 -6.62 -3.15 -23.86
CA THR A 80 -6.34 -4.59 -23.79
C THR A 80 -6.89 -5.24 -22.53
N GLY A 81 -7.31 -4.44 -21.53
CA GLY A 81 -7.67 -4.93 -20.21
C GLY A 81 -6.49 -5.51 -19.43
N LEU A 82 -5.24 -5.23 -19.85
CA LEU A 82 -4.05 -5.70 -19.13
C LEU A 82 -3.99 -4.96 -17.79
N VAL A 83 -3.88 -5.71 -16.69
CA VAL A 83 -3.78 -5.15 -15.34
C VAL A 83 -2.49 -5.63 -14.68
N ILE A 84 -1.70 -4.68 -14.19
CA ILE A 84 -0.49 -4.93 -13.40
C ILE A 84 -0.73 -4.35 -12.01
N ARG A 85 -0.51 -5.14 -10.97
CA ARG A 85 -0.70 -4.71 -9.58
C ARG A 85 0.60 -4.92 -8.80
N PHE A 86 1.01 -3.88 -8.10
CA PHE A 86 2.10 -3.91 -7.14
C PHE A 86 1.49 -3.77 -5.75
N ARG A 87 1.38 -4.89 -5.03
CA ARG A 87 0.95 -4.91 -3.64
C ARG A 87 2.17 -5.00 -2.74
N ALA A 88 2.21 -4.21 -1.68
CA ALA A 88 3.30 -4.29 -0.71
C ALA A 88 3.39 -5.68 -0.05
N GLU A 89 2.25 -6.36 0.13
CA GLU A 89 2.19 -7.74 0.63
C GLU A 89 2.97 -8.74 -0.25
N ASP A 90 2.82 -8.66 -1.58
CA ASP A 90 3.55 -9.55 -2.51
C ASP A 90 5.07 -9.36 -2.37
N ALA A 91 5.51 -8.10 -2.24
CA ALA A 91 6.91 -7.77 -2.04
C ALA A 91 7.43 -8.28 -0.68
N LEU A 92 6.64 -8.19 0.39
CA LEU A 92 6.99 -8.72 1.70
C LEU A 92 7.11 -10.25 1.70
N GLN A 93 6.25 -10.95 0.96
CA GLN A 93 6.34 -12.40 0.80
C GLN A 93 7.63 -12.79 0.08
N MET A 94 7.96 -12.11 -1.03
CA MET A 94 9.23 -12.34 -1.73
C MET A 94 10.45 -12.04 -0.86
N TRP A 95 10.40 -10.94 -0.09
CA TRP A 95 11.45 -10.59 0.87
C TRP A 95 11.62 -11.67 1.94
N ALA A 96 10.52 -12.16 2.52
CA ALA A 96 10.54 -13.19 3.55
C ALA A 96 11.15 -14.50 3.02
N HIS A 97 10.76 -14.92 1.81
CA HIS A 97 11.35 -16.08 1.14
C HIS A 97 12.86 -15.92 0.94
N ALA A 98 13.31 -14.77 0.42
CA ALA A 98 14.73 -14.52 0.19
C ALA A 98 15.58 -14.57 1.48
N HIS A 99 15.00 -14.25 2.64
CA HIS A 99 15.69 -14.29 3.94
C HIS A 99 15.51 -15.63 4.67
N ALA A 100 14.60 -16.50 4.21
CA ALA A 100 14.47 -17.85 4.72
C ALA A 100 15.61 -18.77 4.24
N ASP A 101 16.11 -18.52 3.03
CA ASP A 101 17.14 -19.31 2.34
C ASP A 101 18.59 -18.91 2.69
N GLN A 102 18.78 -17.86 3.50
CA GLN A 102 20.10 -17.48 4.02
C GLN A 102 20.41 -18.31 5.28
N GLU A 103 20.89 -19.54 5.07
CA GLU A 103 21.54 -20.38 6.10
C GLU A 103 23.05 -20.50 5.84
#